data_AF-A0AAV0PGC8-F1
#
_entry.id   AF-A0AAV0PGC8-F1
#
_cell.length_a   1.000
_cell.length_b   1.000
_cell.length_c   1.000
_cell.angle_alpha   90.00
_cell.angle_beta   90.00
_cell.angle_gamma   90.00
#
_symmetry.space_group_name_H-M   'P 1'
#
loop_
_entity.id
_entity.type
_entity.pdbx_description
1 polymer ?
#
loop_
_entity_poly.entity_id
_entity_poly.type
_entity_poly.pdbx_seq_one_letter_code
_entity_poly.pdbx_strand_id
1 'polypeptide(L)'
;VGELKKLIEEASAATIRRAHAVHPITAVQLEWSLWSRDVEEEIIPACRELGIGIVAYSPLGRGFLASGPKLLDSLADGDFRRTQPRFQGENWDHNKTLFERVSEIANRKGCTPSQLALAWVHHQGDDVCPIPGTTKIENFNQNIGALSVKLTPEDMSELEAIASTDAVKGDRYMAGMSTFKGADTPPLSSWKSE
;
A
#
# COMPACT_ATOMS: atom_id res chain seq x y z
N VAL A 1 -18.21 27.93 6.73
CA VAL A 1 -17.68 27.24 7.92
C VAL A 1 -17.62 25.77 7.55
N GLY A 2 -16.42 25.28 7.26
CA GLY A 2 -16.18 24.14 6.38
C GLY A 2 -16.54 22.80 7.01
N GLU A 3 -17.28 21.98 6.27
CA GLU A 3 -17.49 20.58 6.61
C GLU A 3 -16.14 19.86 6.67
N LEU A 4 -15.88 19.16 7.77
CA LEU A 4 -14.70 18.33 7.92
C LEU A 4 -14.80 17.17 6.93
N LYS A 5 -13.92 17.11 5.92
CA LYS A 5 -13.81 15.93 5.05
C LYS A 5 -13.39 14.73 5.90
N LYS A 6 -14.18 13.66 5.89
CA LYS A 6 -13.97 12.49 6.75
C LYS A 6 -13.04 11.47 6.08
N LEU A 7 -11.94 11.18 6.76
CA LEU A 7 -10.99 10.12 6.44
C LEU A 7 -11.13 9.01 7.48
N ILE A 8 -11.11 7.75 7.03
CA ILE A 8 -10.99 6.57 7.89
C ILE A 8 -9.71 5.84 7.52
N GLU A 9 -9.04 5.21 8.48
CA GLU A 9 -7.79 4.47 8.27
C GLU A 9 -7.91 3.04 8.78
N GLU A 10 -7.32 2.08 8.06
CA GLU A 10 -7.19 0.66 8.47
C GLU A 10 -8.50 0.04 9.01
N ALA A 11 -9.62 0.34 8.36
CA ALA A 11 -10.94 -0.16 8.74
C ALA A 11 -11.39 -1.34 7.86
N SER A 12 -12.14 -2.28 8.44
CA SER A 12 -12.78 -3.36 7.68
C SER A 12 -13.81 -2.83 6.67
N ALA A 13 -14.11 -3.61 5.62
CA ALA A 13 -15.14 -3.24 4.64
C ALA A 13 -16.51 -3.00 5.31
N ALA A 14 -16.84 -3.81 6.32
CA ALA A 14 -18.07 -3.66 7.10
C ALA A 14 -18.10 -2.32 7.88
N THR A 15 -16.99 -1.94 8.52
CA THR A 15 -16.85 -0.63 9.17
C THR A 15 -17.01 0.52 8.18
N ILE A 16 -16.35 0.45 7.02
CA ILE A 16 -16.44 1.47 5.98
C ILE A 16 -17.90 1.68 5.57
N ARG A 17 -18.63 0.59 5.29
CA ARG A 17 -20.05 0.64 4.90
C ARG A 17 -20.93 1.23 5.99
N ARG A 18 -20.77 0.81 7.25
CA ARG A 18 -21.55 1.34 8.38
C ARG A 18 -21.28 2.83 8.59
N ALA A 19 -20.02 3.25 8.51
CA ALA A 19 -19.65 4.65 8.65
C ALA A 19 -20.24 5.50 7.51
N HIS A 20 -20.12 5.03 6.27
CA HIS A 20 -20.64 5.72 5.09
C HIS A 20 -22.18 5.83 5.09
N ALA A 21 -22.88 4.84 5.64
CA ALA A 21 -24.34 4.89 5.80
C ALA A 21 -24.81 6.00 6.78
N VAL A 22 -23.97 6.37 7.75
CA VAL A 22 -24.27 7.47 8.69
C VAL A 22 -23.88 8.82 8.10
N HIS A 23 -22.72 8.89 7.44
CA HIS A 23 -22.24 10.11 6.79
C HIS A 23 -21.25 9.78 5.67
N PRO A 24 -21.30 10.46 4.51
CA PRO A 24 -20.38 10.20 3.41
C PRO A 24 -18.91 10.27 3.84
N ILE A 25 -18.21 9.15 3.69
CA ILE A 25 -16.76 9.06 3.87
C ILE A 25 -16.08 9.53 2.59
N THR A 26 -15.14 10.47 2.69
CA THR A 26 -14.47 11.04 1.52
C THR A 26 -13.35 10.13 1.03
N ALA A 27 -12.58 9.58 1.96
CA ALA A 27 -11.46 8.72 1.63
C ALA A 27 -11.22 7.65 2.70
N VAL A 28 -10.58 6.56 2.28
CA VAL A 28 -10.01 5.54 3.17
C VAL A 28 -8.51 5.48 2.95
N GLN A 29 -7.74 5.55 4.04
CA GLN A 29 -6.30 5.37 4.05
C GLN A 29 -5.92 3.95 4.45
N LEU A 30 -5.07 3.29 3.66
CA LEU A 30 -4.67 1.89 3.87
C LEU A 30 -3.31 1.60 3.23
N GLU A 31 -2.67 0.49 3.65
CA GLU A 31 -1.42 0.05 3.01
C GLU A 31 -1.72 -0.61 1.66
N TRP A 32 -1.19 -0.05 0.57
CA TRP A 32 -1.31 -0.65 -0.75
C TRP A 32 -0.09 -0.38 -1.62
N SER A 33 0.50 -1.44 -2.15
CA SER A 33 1.68 -1.40 -3.02
C SER A 33 1.83 -2.74 -3.75
N LEU A 34 2.80 -2.83 -4.68
CA LEU A 34 3.27 -4.13 -5.19
C LEU A 34 3.74 -5.11 -4.09
N TRP A 35 3.90 -4.63 -2.86
CA TRP A 35 4.34 -5.43 -1.71
C TRP A 35 3.21 -5.85 -0.76
N SER A 36 2.05 -5.18 -0.84
CA SER A 36 0.93 -5.34 0.08
C SER A 36 -0.37 -5.20 -0.71
N ARG A 37 -1.02 -6.33 -1.00
CA ARG A 37 -2.15 -6.46 -1.94
C ARG A 37 -3.43 -6.98 -1.29
N ASP A 38 -3.39 -7.25 0.01
CA ASP A 38 -4.48 -7.88 0.77
C ASP A 38 -5.77 -7.06 0.80
N VAL A 39 -5.69 -5.75 0.59
CA VAL A 39 -6.84 -4.84 0.55
C VAL A 39 -7.72 -5.00 -0.70
N GLU A 40 -7.22 -5.63 -1.76
CA GLU A 40 -7.92 -5.75 -3.04
C GLU A 40 -9.09 -6.73 -3.01
N GLU A 41 -9.10 -7.65 -2.05
CA GLU A 41 -10.15 -8.64 -1.90
C GLU A 41 -11.48 -7.99 -1.48
N GLU A 42 -11.43 -7.05 -0.54
CA GLU A 42 -12.65 -6.50 0.08
C GLU A 42 -12.69 -4.98 0.16
N ILE A 43 -11.56 -4.32 0.50
CA ILE A 43 -11.55 -2.90 0.81
C ILE A 43 -11.61 -2.05 -0.45
N ILE A 44 -10.79 -2.36 -1.47
CA ILE A 44 -10.79 -1.62 -2.73
C ILE A 44 -12.15 -1.72 -3.44
N PRO A 45 -12.78 -2.91 -3.58
CA PRO A 45 -14.14 -3.01 -4.11
C PRO A 45 -15.17 -2.19 -3.31
N ALA A 46 -15.10 -2.22 -1.97
CA ALA A 46 -16.02 -1.48 -1.12
C ALA A 46 -15.89 0.04 -1.29
N CYS A 47 -14.66 0.57 -1.38
CA CYS A 47 -14.42 1.98 -1.65
C CYS A 47 -14.99 2.40 -3.00
N ARG A 48 -14.74 1.61 -4.05
CA ARG A 48 -15.23 1.91 -5.41
C ARG A 48 -16.74 1.87 -5.53
N GLU A 49 -17.39 0.88 -4.91
CA GLU A 49 -18.85 0.79 -4.85
C GLU A 49 -19.49 2.03 -4.21
N LEU A 50 -18.85 2.58 -3.18
CA LEU A 50 -19.35 3.73 -2.42
C LEU A 50 -18.85 5.09 -2.96
N GLY A 51 -18.04 5.10 -4.02
CA GLY A 51 -17.43 6.32 -4.57
C GLY A 51 -16.45 7.01 -3.61
N ILE A 52 -15.76 6.23 -2.77
CA ILE A 52 -14.80 6.71 -1.77
C ILE A 52 -13.38 6.70 -2.36
N GLY A 53 -12.63 7.79 -2.18
CA GLY A 53 -11.23 7.85 -2.61
C GLY A 53 -10.31 6.95 -1.78
N ILE A 54 -9.24 6.45 -2.39
CA ILE A 54 -8.27 5.55 -1.76
C ILE A 54 -6.94 6.30 -1.57
N VAL A 55 -6.48 6.38 -0.32
CA VAL A 55 -5.19 7.00 0.01
C VAL A 55 -4.19 5.90 0.40
N ALA A 56 -3.28 5.56 -0.51
CA ALA A 56 -2.34 4.46 -0.32
C ALA A 56 -1.10 4.92 0.47
N TYR A 57 -0.95 4.44 1.70
CA TYR A 57 0.28 4.65 2.49
C TYR A 57 1.29 3.52 2.27
N SER A 58 2.55 3.81 2.58
CA SER A 58 3.70 2.91 2.29
C SER A 58 3.71 2.34 0.85
N PRO A 59 3.46 3.15 -0.19
CA PRO A 59 3.38 2.66 -1.58
C PRO A 59 4.69 2.04 -2.09
N LEU A 60 5.81 2.28 -1.39
CA LEU A 60 7.13 1.72 -1.69
C LEU A 60 7.49 0.52 -0.79
N GLY A 61 6.50 -0.17 -0.20
CA GLY A 61 6.73 -1.35 0.65
C GLY A 61 7.63 -1.05 1.84
N ARG A 62 7.37 0.08 2.53
CA ARG A 62 8.18 0.55 3.68
C ARG A 62 9.67 0.74 3.36
N GLY A 63 9.97 1.11 2.11
CA GLY A 63 11.32 1.35 1.59
C GLY A 63 11.89 0.18 0.79
N PHE A 64 11.24 -0.99 0.82
CA PHE A 64 11.71 -2.17 0.10
C PHE A 64 11.82 -1.93 -1.41
N LEU A 65 10.79 -1.33 -2.03
CA LEU A 65 10.76 -1.08 -3.47
C LEU A 65 11.69 0.08 -3.89
N ALA A 66 12.30 0.79 -2.94
CA ALA A 66 13.26 1.85 -3.21
C ALA A 66 14.72 1.38 -3.01
N SER A 67 14.98 0.56 -2.00
CA SER A 67 16.34 0.19 -1.59
C SER A 67 16.66 -1.30 -1.76
N GLY A 68 15.65 -2.14 -1.99
CA GLY A 68 15.79 -3.56 -2.24
C GLY A 68 16.62 -4.28 -1.17
N PRO A 69 17.53 -5.20 -1.57
CA PRO A 69 18.37 -5.95 -0.65
C PRO A 69 19.19 -5.10 0.34
N LYS A 70 19.56 -3.87 -0.05
CA LYS A 70 20.38 -2.97 0.78
C LYS A 70 19.57 -2.25 1.86
N LEU A 71 18.25 -2.41 1.89
CA LEU A 71 17.39 -1.73 2.86
C LEU A 71 17.83 -2.03 4.30
N LEU A 72 18.01 -3.31 4.63
CA LEU A 72 18.34 -3.73 6.01
C LEU A 72 19.68 -3.20 6.50
N ASP A 73 20.63 -2.93 5.59
CA ASP A 73 21.93 -2.34 5.94
C ASP A 73 21.80 -0.87 6.36
N SER A 74 20.73 -0.20 5.91
CA SER A 74 20.46 1.21 6.17
C SER A 74 19.55 1.46 7.39
N LEU A 75 18.96 0.40 7.95
CA LEU A 75 18.07 0.51 9.10
C LEU A 75 18.87 0.63 10.40
N ALA A 76 18.45 1.52 11.31
CA ALA A 76 18.98 1.54 12.66
C ALA A 76 18.64 0.23 13.41
N ASP A 77 19.41 -0.13 14.44
CA ASP A 77 19.22 -1.38 15.19
C ASP A 77 17.83 -1.48 15.85
N GLY A 78 17.24 -0.35 16.26
CA GLY A 78 15.90 -0.26 16.84
C GLY A 78 14.75 -0.06 15.84
N ASP A 79 15.00 -0.14 14.54
CA ASP A 79 13.96 0.06 13.54
C ASP A 79 12.94 -1.08 13.56
N PHE A 80 11.66 -0.75 13.73
CA PHE A 80 10.57 -1.73 13.86
C PHE A 80 10.43 -2.66 12.63
N ARG A 81 10.88 -2.25 11.44
CA ARG A 81 10.86 -3.13 10.26
C ARG A 81 11.74 -4.37 10.47
N ARG A 82 12.78 -4.26 11.30
CA ARG A 82 13.63 -5.40 11.69
C ARG A 82 12.90 -6.44 12.53
N THR A 83 11.68 -6.19 13.01
CA THR A 83 10.88 -7.20 13.72
C THR A 83 9.75 -7.78 12.87
N GLN A 84 9.50 -7.20 11.69
CA GLN A 84 8.43 -7.64 10.80
C GLN A 84 8.83 -8.93 10.05
N PRO A 85 7.97 -9.96 10.00
CA PRO A 85 8.29 -11.25 9.37
C PRO A 85 8.77 -11.17 7.92
N ARG A 86 8.29 -10.19 7.14
CA ARG A 86 8.72 -9.95 5.74
C ARG A 86 10.19 -9.62 5.57
N PHE A 87 10.85 -9.19 6.64
CA PHE A 87 12.26 -8.81 6.67
C PHE A 87 13.15 -9.84 7.37
N GLN A 88 12.63 -11.04 7.66
CA GLN A 88 13.35 -12.09 8.41
C GLN A 88 13.69 -13.30 7.54
N GLY A 89 14.89 -13.86 7.74
CA GLY A 89 15.29 -15.18 7.27
C GLY A 89 14.87 -15.49 5.82
N GLU A 90 14.26 -16.66 5.63
CA GLU A 90 13.84 -17.15 4.31
C GLU A 90 12.77 -16.26 3.65
N ASN A 91 11.93 -15.57 4.44
CA ASN A 91 10.97 -14.61 3.88
C ASN A 91 11.71 -13.47 3.18
N TRP A 92 12.76 -12.92 3.81
CA TRP A 92 13.58 -11.88 3.21
C TRP A 92 14.29 -12.36 1.95
N ASP A 93 14.85 -13.57 1.99
CA ASP A 93 15.52 -14.17 0.84
C ASP A 93 14.58 -14.35 -0.35
N HIS A 94 13.39 -14.91 -0.11
CA HIS A 94 12.34 -15.02 -1.12
C HIS A 94 11.95 -13.65 -1.69
N ASN A 95 11.69 -12.70 -0.80
CA ASN A 95 11.22 -11.36 -1.14
C ASN A 95 12.21 -10.60 -2.04
N LYS A 96 13.53 -10.76 -1.85
CA LYS A 96 14.53 -10.13 -2.74
C LYS A 96 14.33 -10.49 -4.22
N THR A 97 13.86 -11.70 -4.53
CA THR A 97 13.57 -12.11 -5.92
C THR A 97 12.48 -11.27 -6.58
N LEU A 98 11.48 -10.82 -5.80
CA LEU A 98 10.45 -9.91 -6.31
C LEU A 98 11.06 -8.55 -6.66
N PHE A 99 11.94 -8.02 -5.80
CA PHE A 99 12.65 -6.76 -6.10
C PHE A 99 13.49 -6.85 -7.36
N GLU A 100 14.20 -7.96 -7.56
CA GLU A 100 15.01 -8.20 -8.76
C GLU A 100 14.14 -8.13 -10.02
N ARG A 101 13.01 -8.84 -10.04
CA ARG A 101 12.09 -8.84 -11.18
C ARG A 101 11.45 -7.47 -11.43
N VAL A 102 11.06 -6.73 -10.38
CA VAL A 102 10.58 -5.35 -10.52
C VAL A 102 11.69 -4.43 -11.06
N SER A 103 12.94 -4.64 -10.63
CA SER A 103 14.10 -3.88 -11.10
C SER A 103 14.41 -4.13 -12.57
N GLU A 104 14.22 -5.36 -13.06
CA GLU A 104 14.36 -5.69 -14.49
C GLU A 104 13.37 -4.89 -15.34
N ILE A 105 12.10 -4.83 -14.93
CA ILE A 105 11.09 -4.00 -15.61
C ILE A 105 11.49 -2.53 -15.55
N ALA A 106 11.88 -2.04 -14.37
CA ALA A 106 12.25 -0.63 -14.18
C ALA A 106 13.41 -0.22 -15.12
N ASN A 107 14.41 -1.10 -15.24
CA ASN A 107 15.53 -0.91 -16.17
C ASN A 107 15.07 -0.85 -17.63
N ARG A 108 14.17 -1.75 -18.07
CA ARG A 108 13.60 -1.70 -19.44
C ARG A 108 12.82 -0.41 -19.69
N LYS A 109 12.17 0.14 -18.66
CA LYS A 109 11.42 1.40 -18.71
C LYS A 109 12.29 2.65 -18.55
N GLY A 110 13.57 2.50 -18.20
CA GLY A 110 14.49 3.61 -17.94
C GLY A 110 14.13 4.41 -16.69
N CYS A 111 13.52 3.79 -15.68
CA CYS A 111 13.16 4.42 -14.41
C CYS A 111 13.73 3.65 -13.22
N THR A 112 13.65 4.21 -12.01
CA THR A 112 14.02 3.49 -10.79
C THR A 112 12.93 2.49 -10.38
N PRO A 113 13.25 1.45 -9.59
CA PRO A 113 12.24 0.57 -8.99
C PRO A 113 11.21 1.33 -8.15
N SER A 114 11.65 2.39 -7.44
CA SER A 114 10.75 3.26 -6.66
C SER A 114 9.75 4.01 -7.55
N GLN A 115 10.21 4.53 -8.68
CA GLN A 115 9.35 5.20 -9.66
C GLN A 115 8.36 4.23 -10.29
N LEU A 116 8.82 3.03 -10.67
CA LEU A 116 7.96 2.01 -11.26
C LEU A 116 6.87 1.57 -10.28
N ALA A 117 7.24 1.29 -9.03
CA ALA A 117 6.30 0.90 -7.98
C ALA A 117 5.26 1.99 -7.70
N LEU A 118 5.68 3.26 -7.63
CA LEU A 118 4.76 4.37 -7.38
C LEU A 118 3.85 4.64 -8.60
N ALA A 119 4.39 4.52 -9.81
CA ALA A 119 3.62 4.63 -11.05
C ALA A 119 2.55 3.53 -11.14
N TRP A 120 2.88 2.31 -10.69
CA TRP A 120 1.92 1.21 -10.60
C TRP A 120 0.76 1.55 -9.67
N VAL A 121 1.01 2.12 -8.48
CA VAL A 121 -0.06 2.54 -7.56
C VAL A 121 -0.93 3.62 -8.18
N HIS A 122 -0.33 4.62 -8.85
CA HIS A 122 -1.10 5.62 -9.58
C HIS A 122 -1.96 5.03 -10.71
N HIS A 123 -1.51 3.94 -11.35
CA HIS A 123 -2.24 3.29 -12.43
C HIS A 123 -3.45 2.46 -11.97
N GLN A 124 -3.60 2.25 -10.66
CA GLN A 124 -4.72 1.48 -10.12
C GLN A 124 -6.07 2.19 -10.28
N GLY A 125 -6.10 3.51 -10.49
CA GLY A 125 -7.32 4.25 -10.83
C GLY A 125 -7.24 5.73 -10.47
N ASP A 126 -8.12 6.54 -11.06
CA ASP A 126 -8.24 7.98 -10.80
C ASP A 126 -8.73 8.29 -9.37
N ASP A 127 -9.28 7.28 -8.68
CA ASP A 127 -9.71 7.28 -7.29
C ASP A 127 -8.55 7.06 -6.30
N VAL A 128 -7.31 6.84 -6.78
CA VAL A 128 -6.15 6.45 -5.96
C VAL A 128 -5.14 7.58 -5.82
N CYS A 129 -4.77 7.90 -4.58
CA CYS A 129 -3.78 8.91 -4.23
C CYS A 129 -2.71 8.32 -3.29
N PRO A 130 -1.55 7.87 -3.80
CA PRO A 130 -0.45 7.44 -2.94
C PRO A 130 0.19 8.61 -2.21
N ILE A 131 0.63 8.38 -0.97
CA ILE A 131 1.26 9.40 -0.11
C ILE A 131 2.71 9.00 0.25
N PRO A 132 3.64 8.94 -0.71
CA PRO A 132 5.04 8.59 -0.44
C PRO A 132 5.74 9.69 0.37
N GLY A 133 6.08 9.39 1.62
CA GLY A 133 6.86 10.27 2.48
C GLY A 133 8.37 10.21 2.18
N THR A 134 9.08 11.31 2.43
CA THR A 134 10.54 11.38 2.34
C THR A 134 11.11 12.54 3.15
N THR A 135 12.35 12.40 3.62
CA THR A 135 13.17 13.46 4.26
C THR A 135 14.28 14.00 3.34
N LYS A 136 14.44 13.43 2.15
CA LYS A 136 15.49 13.76 1.17
C LYS A 136 14.88 14.34 -0.11
N ILE A 137 15.46 15.41 -0.63
CA ILE A 137 15.00 16.08 -1.86
C ILE A 137 15.15 15.16 -3.07
N GLU A 138 16.21 14.35 -3.12
CA GLU A 138 16.46 13.42 -4.23
C GLU A 138 15.32 12.41 -4.35
N ASN A 139 14.86 11.87 -3.22
CA ASN A 139 13.72 10.96 -3.15
C ASN A 139 12.41 11.69 -3.50
N PHE A 140 12.24 12.95 -3.11
CA PHE A 140 11.07 13.75 -3.52
C PHE A 140 11.02 13.88 -5.04
N ASN A 141 12.15 14.22 -5.68
CA ASN A 141 12.26 14.30 -7.13
C ASN A 141 12.00 12.94 -7.79
N GLN A 142 12.45 11.82 -7.20
CA GLN A 142 12.11 10.48 -7.68
C GLN A 142 10.60 10.22 -7.62
N ASN A 143 9.93 10.57 -6.51
CA ASN A 143 8.49 10.40 -6.35
C ASN A 143 7.72 11.18 -7.43
N ILE A 144 8.10 12.44 -7.69
CA ILE A 144 7.51 13.24 -8.78
C ILE A 144 7.77 12.61 -10.14
N GLY A 145 8.98 12.09 -10.37
CA GLY A 145 9.35 11.43 -11.62
C GLY A 145 8.51 10.19 -11.94
N ALA A 146 7.89 9.54 -10.95
CA ALA A 146 6.99 8.41 -11.18
C ALA A 146 5.79 8.78 -12.05
N LEU A 147 5.31 10.03 -12.00
CA LEU A 147 4.18 10.51 -12.82
C LEU A 147 4.48 10.50 -14.33
N SER A 148 5.77 10.50 -14.69
CA SER A 148 6.23 10.44 -16.07
C SER A 148 6.37 9.00 -16.60
N VAL A 149 6.34 8.00 -15.71
CA VAL A 149 6.44 6.59 -16.11
C VAL A 149 5.12 6.15 -16.74
N LYS A 150 5.18 5.68 -17.98
CA LYS A 150 4.01 5.16 -18.70
C LYS A 150 4.03 3.63 -18.65
N LEU A 151 3.03 3.03 -18.04
CA LEU A 151 2.85 1.58 -17.98
C LEU A 151 1.88 1.15 -19.08
N THR A 152 2.28 0.18 -19.91
CA THR A 152 1.38 -0.45 -20.87
C THR A 152 0.55 -1.53 -20.18
N PRO A 153 -0.53 -2.04 -20.81
CA PRO A 153 -1.27 -3.19 -20.28
C PRO A 153 -0.38 -4.41 -20.02
N GLU A 154 0.64 -4.63 -20.85
CA GLU A 154 1.61 -5.71 -20.69
C GLU A 154 2.53 -5.48 -19.48
N ASP A 155 3.04 -4.25 -19.29
CA ASP A 155 3.83 -3.90 -18.10
C ASP A 155 3.00 -4.14 -16.82
N MET A 156 1.73 -3.70 -16.84
CA MET A 156 0.80 -3.92 -15.73
C MET A 156 0.61 -5.41 -15.48
N SER A 157 0.26 -6.21 -16.50
CA SER A 157 0.06 -7.64 -16.35
C SER A 157 1.30 -8.38 -15.84
N GLU A 158 2.50 -7.96 -16.25
CA GLU A 158 3.75 -8.55 -15.76
C GLU A 158 3.99 -8.19 -14.28
N LEU A 159 3.76 -6.93 -13.90
CA LEU A 159 3.83 -6.48 -12.51
C LEU A 159 2.81 -7.20 -11.63
N GLU A 160 1.57 -7.39 -12.10
CA GLU A 160 0.53 -8.14 -11.39
C GLU A 160 0.93 -9.60 -11.16
N ALA A 161 1.54 -10.24 -12.15
CA ALA A 161 2.01 -11.62 -12.02
C ALA A 161 3.20 -11.74 -11.03
N ILE A 162 4.09 -10.74 -11.01
CA ILE A 162 5.20 -10.67 -10.05
C ILE A 162 4.69 -10.45 -8.63
N ALA A 163 3.75 -9.52 -8.47
CA ALA A 163 3.24 -9.02 -7.21
C ALA A 163 1.85 -9.59 -6.86
N SER A 164 1.60 -10.86 -7.21
CA SER A 164 0.37 -11.55 -6.82
C SER A 164 0.21 -11.57 -5.29
N THR A 165 -1.03 -11.73 -4.80
CA THR A 165 -1.35 -11.65 -3.36
C THR A 165 -0.48 -12.57 -2.48
N ASP A 166 -0.08 -13.73 -2.98
CA ASP A 166 0.74 -14.72 -2.25
C ASP A 166 2.25 -14.63 -2.57
N ALA A 167 2.65 -13.67 -3.40
CA ALA A 167 4.04 -13.53 -3.86
C ALA A 167 4.98 -13.07 -2.74
N VAL A 168 4.51 -12.20 -1.84
CA VAL A 168 5.31 -11.71 -0.70
C VAL A 168 5.19 -12.69 0.47
N LYS A 169 6.32 -13.11 1.03
CA LYS A 169 6.36 -14.01 2.19
C LYS A 169 6.57 -13.26 3.49
N GLY A 170 5.87 -13.71 4.53
CA GLY A 170 5.80 -13.09 5.85
C GLY A 170 4.66 -12.06 5.98
N ASP A 171 4.17 -11.92 7.21
CA ASP A 171 3.13 -10.94 7.55
C ASP A 171 3.65 -9.49 7.61
N ARG A 172 2.73 -8.54 7.42
CA ARG A 172 3.02 -7.08 7.52
C ARG A 172 3.48 -6.66 8.91
N TYR A 173 2.97 -7.35 9.93
CA TYR A 173 3.23 -7.05 11.34
C TYR A 173 3.55 -8.34 12.09
N MET A 174 4.05 -8.19 13.32
CA MET A 174 4.24 -9.32 14.24
C MET A 174 2.89 -9.93 14.64
N ALA A 175 2.92 -11.20 15.06
CA ALA A 175 1.75 -11.88 15.60
C ALA A 175 1.09 -11.05 16.72
N GLY A 176 -0.23 -10.90 16.65
CA GLY A 176 -1.03 -10.13 17.62
C GLY A 176 -1.24 -8.66 17.25
N MET A 177 -0.55 -8.11 16.24
CA MET A 177 -0.89 -6.81 15.66
C MET A 177 -1.95 -6.98 14.56
N SER A 178 -3.00 -6.18 14.63
CA SER A 178 -4.10 -6.22 13.65
C SER A 178 -3.85 -5.27 12.49
N THR A 179 -4.39 -5.62 11.33
CA THR A 179 -4.53 -4.73 10.17
C THR A 179 -6.02 -4.35 10.06
N PHE A 180 -6.48 -3.85 8.91
CA PHE A 180 -7.91 -3.82 8.59
C PHE A 180 -8.62 -5.17 8.84
N LYS A 181 -7.90 -6.31 8.72
CA LYS A 181 -8.40 -7.64 9.09
C LYS A 181 -8.57 -7.71 10.61
N GLY A 182 -9.81 -7.59 11.06
CA GLY A 182 -10.19 -7.54 12.48
C GLY A 182 -10.51 -6.14 13.02
N ALA A 183 -10.34 -5.08 12.21
CA ALA A 183 -10.70 -3.71 12.56
C ALA A 183 -12.19 -3.42 12.31
N ASP A 184 -13.05 -4.25 12.92
CA ASP A 184 -14.50 -4.08 12.84
C ASP A 184 -15.04 -3.21 13.97
N THR A 185 -16.16 -2.54 13.73
CA THR A 185 -16.87 -1.74 14.74
C THR A 185 -18.23 -2.37 15.08
N PRO A 186 -18.78 -2.11 16.28
CA PRO A 186 -20.10 -2.64 16.63
C PRO A 186 -21.17 -2.21 15.62
N PRO A 187 -22.22 -3.04 15.41
CA PRO A 187 -23.30 -2.71 14.50
C PRO A 187 -24.04 -1.46 14.96
N LEU A 188 -24.65 -0.71 14.04
CA LEU A 188 -25.42 0.50 14.41
C LEU A 188 -26.54 0.19 15.43
N SER A 189 -27.13 -1.01 15.37
CA SER A 189 -28.16 -1.46 16.32
C SER A 189 -27.68 -1.62 17.75
N SER A 190 -26.37 -1.73 18.01
CA SER A 190 -25.84 -1.79 19.38
C SER A 190 -25.66 -0.43 20.03
N TRP A 191 -25.81 0.67 19.28
CA TRP A 191 -25.74 2.01 19.82
C TRP A 191 -27.07 2.37 20.48
N LYS A 192 -27.05 2.60 21.79
CA LYS A 192 -28.17 3.20 22.51
C LYS A 192 -28.03 4.71 22.42
N SER A 193 -29.00 5.39 21.84
CA SER A 193 -29.13 6.84 21.97
C SER A 193 -29.47 7.14 23.43
N GLU A 194 -28.58 7.83 24.15
CA GLU A 194 -28.91 8.49 25.42
C GLU A 194 -29.84 9.69 25.18
#